data_AF-A0A4R6Z7B4-F1
#
_entry.id   AF-A0A4R6Z7B4-F1
#
_cell.length_a   1.000
_cell.length_b   1.000
_cell.length_c   1.000
_cell.angle_alpha   90.00
_cell.angle_beta   90.00
_cell.angle_gamma   90.00
#
_symmetry.space_group_name_H-M   'P 1'
#
loop_
_entity.id
_entity.type
_entity.pdbx_description
1 polymer ?
#
loop_
_entity_poly.entity_id
_entity_poly.type
_entity_poly.pdbx_seq_one_letter_code
_entity_poly.pdbx_strand_id
1 'polypeptide(L)'
;MKTSLLMAATLALLAGCTWVKLEEGGGRVRVAYDGRVDGCEKAGDIGVSVKSKVSVYERNSLKVKDELETLARNEAASLPADTVVAQGEPREGKQSFTAYRCGTRSTAIRREAAPAPAPKEEAQTYPVR
;
A
#
# COMPACT_ATOMS: atom_id res chain seq x y z
N MET A 1 -47.32 13.83 7.12
CA MET A 1 -46.48 12.62 7.13
C MET A 1 -45.89 12.38 5.73
N LYS A 2 -45.04 13.29 5.23
CA LYS A 2 -44.39 13.17 3.89
C LYS A 2 -42.96 13.71 3.90
N THR A 3 -42.62 14.54 4.89
CA THR A 3 -41.30 15.16 5.07
C THR A 3 -40.27 14.23 5.71
N SER A 4 -40.68 13.22 6.49
CA SER A 4 -39.76 12.30 7.16
C SER A 4 -39.07 11.28 6.23
N LEU A 5 -39.62 11.03 5.03
CA LEU A 5 -39.02 10.08 4.08
C LEU A 5 -37.82 10.67 3.31
N LEU A 6 -37.79 11.99 3.12
CA LEU A 6 -36.74 12.67 2.36
C LEU A 6 -35.42 12.78 3.13
N MET A 7 -35.46 12.72 4.47
CA MET A 7 -34.28 12.84 5.32
C MET A 7 -33.51 11.52 5.47
N ALA A 8 -34.15 10.38 5.20
CA ALA A 8 -33.51 9.07 5.22
C ALA A 8 -32.73 8.77 3.91
N ALA A 9 -33.12 9.41 2.79
CA ALA A 9 -32.50 9.16 1.48
C ALA A 9 -31.13 9.84 1.31
N THR A 10 -30.89 10.96 1.99
CA THR A 10 -29.61 11.69 1.91
C THR A 10 -28.48 11.04 2.71
N LEU A 11 -28.79 10.23 3.73
CA LEU A 11 -27.77 9.56 4.56
C LEU A 11 -27.10 8.36 3.85
N ALA A 12 -27.74 7.80 2.81
CA ALA A 12 -27.23 6.64 2.07
C ALA A 12 -26.11 6.98 1.08
N LEU A 13 -25.87 8.26 0.78
CA LEU A 13 -24.89 8.71 -0.21
C LEU A 13 -23.46 8.89 0.37
N LEU A 14 -23.26 8.65 1.67
CA LEU A 14 -21.95 8.77 2.34
C LEU A 14 -21.10 7.48 2.29
N ALA A 15 -21.55 6.43 1.61
CA ALA A 15 -20.84 5.14 1.51
C ALA A 15 -19.66 5.14 0.51
N GLY A 16 -18.96 6.27 0.32
CA GLY A 16 -18.10 6.52 -0.85
C GLY A 16 -16.58 6.61 -0.64
N CYS A 17 -16.04 6.44 0.57
CA CYS A 17 -14.59 6.64 0.82
C CYS A 17 -13.92 5.44 1.51
N THR A 18 -14.16 4.20 1.06
CA THR A 18 -13.45 3.03 1.61
C THR A 18 -12.08 2.84 0.94
N TRP A 19 -11.19 3.83 1.07
CA TRP A 19 -9.77 3.65 0.76
C TRP A 19 -9.03 3.21 2.01
N VAL A 20 -8.08 2.29 1.87
CA VAL A 20 -7.20 1.93 2.98
C VAL A 20 -6.28 3.11 3.24
N LYS A 21 -6.34 3.67 4.44
CA LYS A 21 -5.46 4.76 4.87
C LYS A 21 -4.12 4.17 5.33
N LEU A 22 -3.02 4.70 4.81
CA LEU A 22 -1.69 4.39 5.35
C LEU A 22 -1.60 4.94 6.77
N GLU A 23 -1.32 4.07 7.73
CA GLU A 23 -1.12 4.44 9.12
C GLU A 23 0.33 4.87 9.36
N GLU A 24 0.58 5.59 10.46
CA GLU A 24 1.93 6.05 10.80
C GLU A 24 2.93 4.89 10.91
N GLY A 25 2.48 3.76 11.50
CA GLY A 25 3.25 2.52 11.57
C GLY A 25 3.62 1.97 10.20
N GLY A 26 2.63 1.81 9.33
CA GLY A 26 2.85 1.34 7.95
C GLY A 26 3.72 2.30 7.12
N GLY A 27 3.68 3.60 7.43
CA GLY A 27 4.56 4.62 6.85
C GLY A 27 6.05 4.33 7.02
N ARG A 28 6.44 3.62 8.09
CA ARG A 28 7.83 3.22 8.37
C ARG A 28 8.24 1.90 7.71
N VAL A 29 7.27 1.13 7.21
CA VAL A 29 7.52 -0.13 6.52
C VAL A 29 7.76 0.16 5.03
N ARG A 30 8.86 -0.35 4.49
CA ARG A 30 9.20 -0.25 3.06
C ARG A 30 8.71 -1.49 2.31
N VAL A 31 8.40 -1.33 1.02
CA VAL A 31 8.17 -2.46 0.11
C VAL A 31 9.43 -2.72 -0.71
N ALA A 32 9.91 -3.96 -0.71
CA ALA A 32 11.03 -4.37 -1.57
C ALA A 32 10.48 -5.02 -2.85
N TYR A 33 10.15 -4.19 -3.85
CA TYR A 33 9.61 -4.64 -5.13
C TYR A 33 10.56 -5.53 -5.94
N ASP A 34 11.86 -5.36 -5.74
CA ASP A 34 12.92 -6.15 -6.35
C ASP A 34 13.24 -7.43 -5.57
N GLY A 35 12.52 -7.69 -4.47
CA GLY A 35 12.72 -8.84 -3.61
C GLY A 35 14.03 -8.82 -2.82
N ARG A 36 14.82 -7.73 -2.86
CA ARG A 36 16.11 -7.67 -2.16
C ARG A 36 15.91 -7.50 -0.66
N VAL A 37 16.20 -8.57 0.06
CA VAL A 37 16.14 -8.67 1.53
C VAL A 37 17.39 -9.36 2.10
N ASP A 38 18.53 -9.21 1.41
CA ASP A 38 19.80 -9.77 1.83
C ASP A 38 20.20 -9.24 3.21
N GLY A 39 20.49 -10.16 4.13
CA GLY A 39 20.83 -9.83 5.52
C GLY A 39 19.64 -9.42 6.39
N CYS A 40 18.40 -9.51 5.89
CA CYS A 40 17.19 -9.33 6.69
C CYS A 40 16.77 -10.66 7.36
N GLU A 41 16.12 -10.55 8.51
CA GLU A 41 15.51 -11.68 9.21
C GLU A 41 14.02 -11.74 8.92
N LYS A 42 13.47 -12.92 8.64
CA LYS A 42 12.02 -13.09 8.45
C LYS A 42 11.30 -12.83 9.78
N ALA A 43 10.38 -11.87 9.77
CA ALA A 43 9.57 -11.49 10.93
C ALA A 43 8.18 -12.14 10.94
N GLY A 44 7.66 -12.53 9.76
CA GLY A 44 6.38 -13.22 9.65
C GLY A 44 5.82 -13.24 8.22
N ASP A 45 4.66 -13.85 8.05
CA ASP A 45 3.87 -13.81 6.81
C ASP A 45 2.57 -13.03 7.06
N ILE A 46 2.14 -12.26 6.08
CA ILE A 46 0.98 -11.37 6.13
C ILE A 46 0.05 -11.69 4.96
N GLY A 47 -1.21 -11.99 5.24
CA GLY A 47 -2.26 -12.11 4.23
C GLY A 47 -3.21 -10.93 4.30
N VAL A 48 -3.44 -10.26 3.18
CA VAL A 48 -4.35 -9.09 3.11
C VAL A 48 -5.41 -9.30 2.05
N SER A 49 -6.57 -8.67 2.26
CA SER A 49 -7.68 -8.71 1.33
C SER A 49 -8.37 -7.36 1.23
N VAL A 50 -8.71 -6.99 -0.01
CA VAL A 50 -9.59 -5.88 -0.34
C VAL A 50 -10.70 -6.40 -1.24
N LYS A 51 -11.79 -5.65 -1.33
CA LYS A 51 -12.84 -5.97 -2.30
C LYS A 51 -12.28 -5.79 -3.70
N SER A 52 -12.22 -6.81 -4.55
CA SER A 52 -11.75 -6.67 -5.95
C SER A 52 -12.87 -6.40 -6.95
N LYS A 53 -14.11 -6.73 -6.58
CA LYS A 53 -15.30 -6.67 -7.44
C LYS A 53 -16.49 -6.13 -6.69
N VAL A 54 -17.34 -5.37 -7.38
CA VAL A 54 -18.64 -4.92 -6.87
C VAL A 54 -19.73 -5.39 -7.84
N SER A 55 -20.54 -6.36 -7.41
CA SER A 55 -21.55 -7.00 -8.26
C SER A 55 -20.90 -7.57 -9.53
N VAL A 56 -21.24 -7.06 -10.71
CA VAL A 56 -20.70 -7.46 -12.01
C VAL A 56 -19.45 -6.68 -12.44
N TYR A 57 -19.06 -5.63 -11.71
CA TYR A 57 -17.98 -4.73 -12.09
C TYR A 57 -16.67 -5.06 -11.37
N GLU A 58 -15.60 -5.26 -12.15
CA GLU A 58 -14.24 -5.40 -11.63
C GLU A 58 -13.65 -4.03 -11.28
N ARG A 59 -13.05 -3.91 -10.09
CA ARG A 59 -12.35 -2.68 -9.70
C ARG A 59 -11.04 -2.57 -10.46
N ASN A 60 -10.53 -1.34 -10.56
CA ASN A 60 -9.24 -1.06 -11.16
C ASN A 60 -8.12 -1.86 -10.43
N SER A 61 -7.38 -2.67 -11.19
CA SER A 61 -6.36 -3.58 -10.66
C SER A 61 -5.17 -2.87 -10.01
N LEU A 62 -4.78 -1.70 -10.52
CA LEU A 62 -3.74 -0.88 -9.92
C LEU A 62 -4.19 -0.36 -8.55
N LYS A 63 -5.42 0.12 -8.44
CA LYS A 63 -5.99 0.55 -7.15
C LYS A 63 -6.10 -0.59 -6.15
N VAL A 64 -6.51 -1.77 -6.59
CA VAL A 64 -6.54 -2.97 -5.74
C VAL A 64 -5.14 -3.32 -5.24
N LYS A 65 -4.12 -3.26 -6.09
CA LYS A 65 -2.72 -3.51 -5.71
C LYS A 65 -2.20 -2.48 -4.70
N ASP A 66 -2.45 -1.20 -4.92
CA ASP A 66 -2.05 -0.11 -4.01
C ASP A 66 -2.68 -0.27 -2.61
N GLU A 67 -3.96 -0.66 -2.56
CA GLU A 67 -4.69 -0.86 -1.30
C GLU A 67 -4.17 -2.09 -0.54
N LEU A 68 -3.91 -3.20 -1.24
CA LEU A 68 -3.31 -4.39 -0.65
C LEU A 68 -1.92 -4.11 -0.08
N GLU A 69 -1.09 -3.37 -0.81
CA GLU A 69 0.22 -2.97 -0.31
C GLU A 69 0.10 -2.10 0.95
N THR A 70 -0.81 -1.14 0.94
CA THR A 70 -1.05 -0.26 2.09
C THR A 70 -1.48 -1.07 3.31
N LEU A 71 -2.40 -2.02 3.15
CA LEU A 71 -2.78 -2.94 4.24
C LEU A 71 -1.58 -3.76 4.71
N ALA A 72 -0.80 -4.34 3.80
CA ALA A 72 0.34 -5.18 4.17
C ALA A 72 1.37 -4.41 5.01
N ARG A 73 1.58 -3.13 4.69
CA ARG A 73 2.45 -2.24 5.47
C ARG A 73 1.86 -1.92 6.84
N ASN A 74 0.56 -1.65 6.93
CA ASN A 74 -0.11 -1.42 8.21
C ASN A 74 -0.02 -2.66 9.11
N GLU A 75 -0.32 -3.84 8.58
CA GLU A 75 -0.21 -5.11 9.31
C GLU A 75 1.24 -5.40 9.75
N ALA A 76 2.22 -5.13 8.89
CA ALA A 76 3.63 -5.32 9.21
C ALA A 76 4.11 -4.46 10.39
N ALA A 77 3.45 -3.33 10.67
CA ALA A 77 3.78 -2.49 11.81
C ALA A 77 3.45 -3.14 13.16
N SER A 78 2.60 -4.17 13.18
CA SER A 78 2.33 -5.00 14.37
C SER A 78 3.39 -6.09 14.62
N LEU A 79 4.26 -6.32 13.63
CA LEU A 79 5.38 -7.26 13.69
C LEU A 79 6.68 -6.50 13.95
N PRO A 80 7.77 -7.18 14.38
CA PRO A 80 9.09 -6.57 14.43
C PRO A 80 9.70 -6.43 13.02
N ALA A 81 8.95 -5.85 12.08
CA ALA A 81 9.30 -5.74 10.66
C ALA A 81 9.44 -4.28 10.21
N ASP A 82 10.34 -4.05 9.25
CA ASP A 82 10.53 -2.75 8.58
C ASP A 82 10.42 -2.85 7.05
N THR A 83 10.28 -4.07 6.52
CA THR A 83 10.24 -4.35 5.09
C THR A 83 9.21 -5.43 4.79
N VAL A 84 8.44 -5.28 3.71
CA VAL A 84 7.56 -6.33 3.17
C VAL A 84 7.91 -6.66 1.72
N VAL A 85 7.71 -7.92 1.35
CA VAL A 85 7.91 -8.44 -0.01
C VAL A 85 6.67 -9.20 -0.44
N ALA A 86 6.11 -8.87 -1.60
CA ALA A 86 4.99 -9.63 -2.17
C ALA A 86 5.44 -11.05 -2.52
N GLN A 87 4.62 -12.05 -2.17
CA GLN A 87 4.88 -13.46 -2.51
C GLN A 87 4.37 -13.84 -3.92
N GLY A 88 3.74 -12.90 -4.62
CA GLY A 88 3.19 -13.08 -5.96
C GLY A 88 2.24 -11.95 -6.31
N GLU A 89 1.62 -12.02 -7.49
CA GLU A 89 0.61 -11.04 -7.92
C GLU A 89 -0.72 -11.19 -7.16
N PRO A 90 -1.49 -10.11 -6.98
CA PRO A 90 -2.84 -10.16 -6.41
C PRO A 90 -3.75 -11.13 -7.18
N ARG A 91 -4.56 -11.90 -6.45
CA ARG A 91 -5.63 -12.74 -7.01
C ARG A 91 -6.92 -12.49 -6.26
N GLU A 92 -7.97 -12.13 -6.99
CA GLU A 92 -9.31 -11.88 -6.42
C GLU A 92 -9.32 -10.86 -5.26
N GLY A 93 -8.41 -9.88 -5.30
CA GLY A 93 -8.29 -8.87 -4.23
C GLY A 93 -7.63 -9.42 -2.98
N LYS A 94 -6.86 -10.49 -3.08
CA LYS A 94 -6.04 -11.05 -2.02
C LYS A 94 -4.59 -11.11 -2.46
N GLN A 95 -3.68 -10.92 -1.52
CA GLN A 95 -2.25 -11.08 -1.76
C GLN A 95 -1.54 -11.41 -0.45
N SER A 96 -0.52 -12.24 -0.54
CA SER A 96 0.36 -12.57 0.58
C SER A 96 1.67 -11.83 0.48
N PHE A 97 2.20 -11.44 1.62
CA PHE A 97 3.46 -10.75 1.79
C PHE A 97 4.29 -11.45 2.85
N THR A 98 5.62 -11.42 2.69
CA THR A 98 6.55 -11.79 3.76
C THR A 98 7.07 -10.52 4.40
N ALA A 99 7.01 -10.44 5.73
CA ALA A 99 7.55 -9.34 6.50
C ALA A 99 8.95 -9.67 7.01
N TYR A 100 9.84 -8.69 6.95
CA TYR A 100 11.24 -8.81 7.30
C TYR A 100 11.70 -7.68 8.22
N ARG A 101 12.66 -8.00 9.08
CA ARG A 101 13.47 -7.06 9.85
C ARG A 101 14.82 -6.90 9.17
N CYS A 102 15.03 -5.79 8.48
CA CYS A 102 16.29 -5.50 7.79
C CYS A 102 17.24 -4.61 8.61
N GLY A 103 16.71 -3.89 9.61
CA GLY A 103 17.47 -3.02 10.50
C GLY A 103 18.11 -1.80 9.82
N THR A 104 18.88 -1.03 10.60
CA THR A 104 19.61 0.18 10.14
C THR A 104 20.73 -0.12 9.13
N ARG A 105 21.09 -1.39 8.93
CA ARG A 105 22.05 -1.77 7.90
C ARG A 105 21.48 -1.53 6.50
N SER A 106 20.17 -1.69 6.31
CA SER A 106 19.49 -1.37 5.06
C SER A 106 19.54 0.13 4.72
N THR A 107 19.38 1.02 5.72
CA THR A 107 19.48 2.47 5.50
C THR A 107 20.92 2.93 5.24
N ALA A 108 21.92 2.28 5.85
CA ALA A 108 23.33 2.52 5.59
C ALA A 108 23.75 2.06 4.17
N ILE A 109 23.40 0.84 3.77
CA ILE A 109 23.64 0.31 2.42
C ILE A 109 22.94 1.19 1.36
N ARG A 110 21.75 1.73 1.68
CA ARG A 110 21.05 2.67 0.79
C ARG A 110 21.74 4.03 0.65
N ARG A 111 22.39 4.54 1.70
CA ARG A 111 23.20 5.77 1.59
C ARG A 111 24.42 5.56 0.72
N GLU A 112 25.05 4.39 0.85
CA GLU A 112 26.23 4.02 0.05
C GLU A 112 25.87 3.79 -1.43
N ALA A 113 24.72 3.14 -1.69
CA ALA A 113 24.25 2.79 -3.03
C ALA A 113 23.36 3.87 -3.68
N ALA A 114 23.13 5.00 -3.02
CA ALA A 114 22.40 6.11 -3.62
C ALA A 114 23.27 6.72 -4.74
N PRO A 115 22.79 6.74 -6.00
CA PRO A 115 23.46 7.54 -7.02
C PRO A 115 23.53 8.99 -6.54
N ALA A 116 24.64 9.67 -6.85
CA ALA A 116 24.80 11.09 -6.56
C ALA A 116 23.51 11.85 -6.95
N PRO A 117 23.05 12.82 -6.14
CA PRO A 117 21.85 13.57 -6.48
C PRO A 117 21.99 14.06 -7.91
N ALA A 118 21.05 13.63 -8.76
CA ALA A 118 20.98 14.12 -10.13
C ALA A 118 20.98 15.66 -10.08
N PRO A 119 21.60 16.34 -11.08
CA PRO A 119 21.43 17.78 -11.23
C PRO A 119 19.94 18.12 -11.08
N LYS A 120 19.64 19.20 -10.36
CA LYS A 120 18.26 19.67 -10.17
C LYS A 120 17.69 20.10 -11.52
N GLU A 121 17.26 19.14 -12.33
CA GLU A 121 16.40 19.39 -13.46
C GLU A 121 15.01 19.60 -12.86
N GLU A 122 14.67 20.87 -12.63
CA GLU A 122 13.36 21.28 -12.16
C GLU A 122 12.31 20.71 -13.12
N ALA A 123 11.45 19.82 -12.62
CA ALA A 123 10.38 19.25 -13.43
C ALA A 123 9.48 20.38 -13.96
N GLN A 124 9.57 20.69 -15.24
CA GLN A 124 8.74 21.70 -15.88
C GLN A 124 7.45 21.05 -16.39
N THR A 125 6.31 21.55 -15.94
CA THR A 125 5.00 21.19 -16.53
C THR A 125 4.84 21.92 -17.86
N TYR A 126 4.45 21.21 -18.93
CA TYR A 126 4.20 21.81 -20.25
C TYR A 126 2.71 21.77 -20.62
N PRO A 127 2.15 22.81 -21.26
CA PRO A 127 0.76 22.78 -21.73
C PRO A 127 0.58 21.77 -22.87
N VAL A 128 -0.35 20.84 -22.71
CA VAL A 128 -0.81 19.96 -23.79
C VAL A 128 -1.79 20.77 -24.65
N ARG A 129 -1.46 21.00 -25.93
CA ARG A 129 -2.37 21.60 -26.92
C ARG A 129 -3.26 20.56 -27.55
#